data_AF-R9AG13-F1
#
_entry.id   AF-R9AG13-F1
#
_cell.length_a   1.000
_cell.length_b   1.000
_cell.length_c   1.000
_cell.angle_alpha   90.00
_cell.angle_beta   90.00
_cell.angle_gamma   90.00
#
_symmetry.space_group_name_H-M   'P 1'
#
loop_
_entity.id
_entity.type
_entity.pdbx_description
1 polymer ?
#
loop_
_entity_poly.entity_id
_entity_poly.type
_entity_poly.pdbx_seq_one_letter_code
_entity_poly.pdbx_strand_id
1 'polypeptide(L)'
;MDLRNHAVKTAESLDAVTELLKINPEYYTMWNYRRIILLNLFTEIGVDATQEKLSFELMFTLGLLKEFPKVYWIWNHRTWALETLSATFTDEQADGRLWEWNNELKMVDSLLKLDSRNFHAWGYRRQLLTLMNFKEDRNTVSTFPHVLSRDQLLKEKQSTLHFIENNFSNFSAWHQRTKILSQLWALDGGVSIDDLNEEFDLVKQAMYTDPSDQSVWLYHKWLIQQVADENIVDVLQRELESINELYELEPESKWCLESLAHYNKLLHQHTQANELLRRYNEYLTELITIDPDRKNRYLDSLVKL
;
A
#
# COMPACT_ATOMS: atom_id res chain seq x y z
N MET A 1 26.68 0.21 26.16
CA MET A 1 25.70 0.13 27.26
C MET A 1 26.08 1.03 28.43
N ASP A 2 27.36 1.09 28.82
CA ASP A 2 27.81 1.92 29.94
C ASP A 2 27.57 3.43 29.74
N LEU A 3 27.84 3.98 28.56
CA LEU A 3 27.57 5.40 28.26
C LEU A 3 26.10 5.78 28.49
N ARG A 4 25.17 4.92 28.06
CA ARG A 4 23.73 5.11 28.27
C ARG A 4 23.37 5.06 29.76
N ASN A 5 23.91 4.09 30.49
CA ASN A 5 23.65 3.94 31.92
C ASN A 5 24.17 5.13 32.74
N HIS A 6 25.21 5.81 32.25
CA HIS A 6 25.74 7.05 32.83
C HIS A 6 25.14 8.32 32.21
N ALA A 7 24.09 8.19 31.38
CA ALA A 7 23.39 9.29 30.71
C ALA A 7 24.31 10.25 29.92
N VAL A 8 25.42 9.74 29.37
CA VAL A 8 26.36 10.54 28.57
C VAL A 8 25.71 10.89 27.24
N LYS A 9 25.77 12.16 26.81
CA LYS A 9 25.10 12.66 25.58
C LYS A 9 26.05 13.46 24.70
N THR A 10 27.20 12.88 24.40
CA THR A 10 28.28 13.54 23.65
C THR A 10 28.38 13.04 22.21
N ALA A 11 29.22 13.68 21.40
CA ALA A 11 29.53 13.24 20.04
C ALA A 11 30.13 11.82 20.01
N GLU A 12 30.99 11.48 20.97
CA GLU A 12 31.59 10.15 21.08
C GLU A 12 30.53 9.08 21.37
N SER A 13 29.50 9.43 22.15
CA SER A 13 28.38 8.53 22.41
C SER A 13 27.55 8.29 21.15
N LEU A 14 27.40 9.32 20.31
CA LEU A 14 26.72 9.19 19.02
C LEU A 14 27.49 8.26 18.07
N ASP A 15 28.81 8.41 18.00
CA ASP A 15 29.68 7.57 17.16
C ASP A 15 29.63 6.10 17.60
N ALA A 16 29.73 5.83 18.90
CA ALA A 16 29.62 4.47 19.42
C ALA A 16 28.26 3.83 19.10
N VAL A 17 27.17 4.59 19.17
CA VAL A 17 25.84 4.12 18.79
C VAL A 17 25.72 3.92 17.28
N THR A 18 26.35 4.78 16.47
CA THR A 18 26.41 4.63 15.00
C THR A 18 27.02 3.29 14.62
N GLU A 19 28.19 2.96 15.17
CA GLU A 19 28.88 1.70 14.87
C GLU A 19 28.07 0.48 15.32
N LEU A 20 27.42 0.57 16.49
CA LEU A 20 26.55 -0.51 16.97
C LEU A 20 25.34 -0.73 16.05
N LEU A 21 24.70 0.33 15.57
CA LEU A 21 23.52 0.24 14.70
C LEU A 21 23.85 -0.22 13.28
N LYS A 22 25.08 0.00 12.79
CA LYS A 22 25.57 -0.62 11.55
C LYS A 22 25.68 -2.14 11.67
N ILE A 23 26.01 -2.64 12.86
CA ILE A 23 26.12 -4.08 13.12
C ILE A 23 24.73 -4.68 13.38
N ASN A 24 23.90 -4.03 14.20
CA ASN A 24 22.57 -4.50 14.56
C ASN A 24 21.54 -3.36 14.59
N PRO A 25 20.88 -3.07 13.47
CA PRO A 25 19.86 -2.03 13.40
C PRO A 25 18.53 -2.44 14.05
N GLU A 26 18.34 -3.69 14.51
CA GLU A 26 17.12 -4.09 15.22
C GLU A 26 17.10 -3.60 16.68
N TYR A 27 18.22 -3.08 17.18
CA TYR A 27 18.33 -2.72 18.59
C TYR A 27 17.63 -1.39 18.90
N TYR A 28 16.31 -1.43 19.06
CA TYR A 28 15.44 -0.27 19.29
C TYR A 28 15.88 0.66 20.42
N THR A 29 16.46 0.09 21.48
CA THR A 29 16.94 0.87 22.64
C THR A 29 18.06 1.82 22.23
N MET A 30 18.89 1.41 21.26
CA MET A 30 19.98 2.24 20.74
C MET A 30 19.47 3.32 19.79
N TRP A 31 18.42 3.06 19.01
CA TRP A 31 17.72 4.11 18.26
C TRP A 31 17.13 5.18 19.16
N ASN A 32 16.50 4.78 20.26
CA ASN A 32 15.97 5.73 21.25
C ASN A 32 17.09 6.54 21.91
N TYR A 33 18.19 5.88 22.28
CA TYR A 33 19.33 6.58 22.86
C TYR A 33 20.00 7.53 21.86
N ARG A 34 20.11 7.12 20.58
CA ARG A 34 20.57 7.97 19.48
C ARG A 34 19.78 9.28 19.41
N ARG A 35 18.44 9.19 19.43
CA ARG A 35 17.55 10.36 19.42
C ARG A 35 17.78 11.27 20.62
N ILE A 36 17.95 10.71 21.81
CA ILE A 36 18.24 11.49 23.03
C ILE A 36 19.58 12.25 22.90
N ILE A 37 20.61 11.60 22.36
CA ILE A 37 21.91 12.24 22.14
C ILE A 37 21.76 13.39 21.13
N LEU A 38 21.15 13.13 19.96
CA LEU A 38 20.94 14.12 18.92
C LEU A 38 20.17 15.35 19.43
N LEU A 39 19.04 15.13 20.11
CA LEU A 39 18.24 16.22 20.70
C LEU A 39 19.05 17.05 21.70
N ASN A 40 19.92 16.43 22.49
CA ASN A 40 20.81 17.17 23.39
C ASN A 40 21.81 18.03 22.61
N LEU A 41 22.47 17.46 21.60
CA LEU A 41 23.44 18.18 20.76
C LEU A 41 22.79 19.35 20.02
N PHE A 42 21.52 19.21 19.59
CA PHE A 42 20.78 20.30 18.94
C PHE A 42 20.55 21.51 19.84
N THR A 43 20.55 21.35 21.17
CA THR A 43 20.42 22.49 22.10
C THR A 43 21.68 23.36 22.16
N GLU A 44 22.81 22.85 21.69
CA GLU A 44 24.12 23.50 21.77
C GLU A 44 24.55 24.15 20.44
N ILE A 45 23.76 23.98 19.37
CA ILE A 45 24.09 24.43 18.01
C ILE A 45 22.96 25.25 17.39
N GLY A 46 23.28 26.01 16.33
CA GLY A 46 22.29 26.78 15.58
C GLY A 46 21.37 25.92 14.70
N VAL A 47 20.31 26.53 14.16
CA VAL A 47 19.33 25.86 13.29
C VAL A 47 19.99 25.26 12.04
N ASP A 48 20.88 26.01 11.38
CA ASP A 48 21.57 25.53 10.17
C ASP A 48 22.39 24.26 10.44
N ALA A 49 23.13 24.24 11.55
CA ALA A 49 23.90 23.06 11.96
C ALA A 49 23.00 21.89 12.38
N THR A 50 21.83 22.18 12.96
CA THR A 50 20.81 21.16 13.27
C THR A 50 20.25 20.53 11.99
N GLN A 51 19.92 21.35 10.99
CA GLN A 51 19.47 20.89 9.68
C GLN A 51 20.52 20.01 9.01
N GLU A 52 21.78 20.43 9.02
CA GLU A 52 22.90 19.65 8.48
C GLU A 52 22.99 18.26 9.15
N LYS A 53 22.93 18.21 10.49
CA LYS A 53 22.95 16.94 11.24
C LYS A 53 21.75 16.05 10.93
N LEU A 54 20.55 16.61 10.75
CA LEU A 54 19.36 15.84 10.39
C LEU A 54 19.44 15.31 8.95
N SER A 55 19.99 16.09 8.02
CA SER A 55 20.29 15.62 6.66
C SER A 55 21.29 14.47 6.67
N PHE A 56 22.32 14.52 7.52
CA PHE A 56 23.21 13.37 7.74
C PHE A 56 22.48 12.15 8.31
N GLU A 57 21.52 12.32 9.24
CA GLU A 57 20.70 11.20 9.74
C GLU A 57 19.84 10.56 8.65
N LEU A 58 19.29 11.37 7.72
CA LEU A 58 18.58 10.85 6.55
C LEU A 58 19.54 10.10 5.61
N MET A 59 20.77 10.56 5.41
CA MET A 59 21.76 9.79 4.63
C MET A 59 22.16 8.48 5.33
N PHE A 60 22.36 8.53 6.65
CA PHE A 60 22.72 7.36 7.45
C PHE A 60 21.64 6.29 7.39
N THR A 61 20.37 6.66 7.63
CA THR A 61 19.26 5.70 7.56
C THR A 61 19.05 5.16 6.13
N LEU A 62 19.26 5.98 5.09
CA LEU A 62 19.22 5.48 3.70
C LEU A 62 20.31 4.44 3.45
N GLY A 63 21.52 4.66 3.98
CA GLY A 63 22.61 3.67 3.93
C GLY A 63 22.18 2.33 4.53
N LEU A 64 21.59 2.37 5.73
CA LEU A 64 21.09 1.16 6.38
C LEU A 64 19.91 0.52 5.64
N LEU A 65 18.99 1.29 5.05
CA LEU A 65 17.85 0.75 4.29
C LEU A 65 18.28 -0.03 3.05
N LYS A 66 19.45 0.25 2.48
CA LYS A 66 19.99 -0.53 1.35
C LYS A 66 20.37 -1.94 1.76
N GLU A 67 20.80 -2.14 3.00
CA GLU A 67 21.20 -3.44 3.54
C GLU A 67 20.06 -4.12 4.32
N PHE A 68 19.26 -3.32 5.03
CA PHE A 68 18.24 -3.75 5.99
C PHE A 68 16.87 -3.12 5.71
N PRO A 69 16.29 -3.30 4.50
CA PRO A 69 15.09 -2.57 4.06
C PRO A 69 13.81 -2.91 4.85
N LYS A 70 13.84 -3.95 5.70
CA LYS A 70 12.69 -4.47 6.45
C LYS A 70 12.79 -4.25 7.96
N VAL A 71 13.80 -3.50 8.42
CA VAL A 71 13.95 -3.19 9.84
C VAL A 71 13.08 -1.99 10.20
N TYR A 72 12.06 -2.22 11.02
CA TYR A 72 11.09 -1.22 11.44
C TYR A 72 11.74 0.04 12.03
N TRP A 73 12.78 -0.14 12.85
CA TRP A 73 13.40 0.96 13.58
C TRP A 73 14.17 1.94 12.71
N ILE A 74 14.66 1.51 11.55
CA ILE A 74 15.29 2.42 10.58
C ILE A 74 14.22 3.35 10.00
N TRP A 75 13.08 2.80 9.55
CA TRP A 75 11.96 3.58 9.05
C TRP A 75 11.40 4.53 10.12
N ASN A 76 11.25 4.05 11.36
CA ASN A 76 10.78 4.86 12.48
C ASN A 76 11.72 6.03 12.81
N HIS A 77 13.03 5.79 12.86
CA HIS A 77 14.02 6.84 13.10
C HIS A 77 14.08 7.82 11.94
N ARG A 78 13.94 7.33 10.71
CA ARG A 78 13.89 8.16 9.50
C ARG A 78 12.68 9.10 9.49
N THR A 79 11.49 8.60 9.84
CA THR A 79 10.30 9.46 10.06
C THR A 79 10.61 10.57 11.07
N TRP A 80 11.15 10.20 12.24
CA TRP A 80 11.47 11.17 13.29
C TRP A 80 12.47 12.23 12.80
N ALA A 81 13.52 11.83 12.08
CA ALA A 81 14.52 12.75 11.56
C ALA A 81 13.89 13.74 10.56
N LEU A 82 13.01 13.26 9.68
CA LEU A 82 12.31 14.08 8.70
C LEU A 82 11.30 15.04 9.34
N GLU A 83 10.51 14.56 10.30
CA GLU A 83 9.57 15.41 11.07
C GLU A 83 10.33 16.50 11.84
N THR A 84 11.44 16.13 12.49
CA THR A 84 12.29 17.07 13.22
C THR A 84 12.89 18.11 12.28
N LEU A 85 13.40 17.68 11.11
CA LEU A 85 13.93 18.58 10.08
C LEU A 85 12.86 19.53 9.56
N SER A 86 11.68 18.99 9.24
CA SER A 86 10.53 19.76 8.77
C SER A 86 10.13 20.84 9.77
N ALA A 87 10.21 20.55 11.07
CA ALA A 87 9.90 21.49 12.16
C ALA A 87 10.93 22.61 12.34
N THR A 88 12.14 22.49 11.77
CA THR A 88 13.16 23.55 11.83
C THR A 88 12.93 24.68 10.83
N PHE A 89 12.19 24.44 9.75
CA PHE A 89 11.91 25.44 8.74
C PHE A 89 10.87 26.44 9.23
N THR A 90 11.10 27.73 8.98
CA THR A 90 10.09 28.77 9.20
C THR A 90 9.00 28.74 8.11
N ASP A 91 7.90 29.47 8.31
CA ASP A 91 6.85 29.60 7.28
C ASP A 91 7.38 30.27 6.00
N GLU A 92 8.38 31.16 6.13
CA GLU A 92 9.09 31.76 4.99
C GLU A 92 9.92 30.74 4.20
N GLN A 93 10.24 29.59 4.82
CA GLN A 93 11.01 28.48 4.23
C GLN A 93 10.11 27.30 3.85
N ALA A 94 8.81 27.53 3.63
CA ALA A 94 7.85 26.48 3.25
C ALA A 94 8.28 25.71 1.98
N ASP A 95 8.89 26.38 1.01
CA ASP A 95 9.39 25.74 -0.21
C ASP A 95 10.54 24.76 0.07
N GLY A 96 11.46 25.11 0.99
CA GLY A 96 12.54 24.24 1.42
C GLY A 96 12.01 23.01 2.15
N ARG A 97 11.04 23.20 3.04
CA ARG A 97 10.32 22.11 3.70
C ARG A 97 9.68 21.17 2.68
N LEU A 98 8.94 21.71 1.71
CA LEU A 98 8.27 20.93 0.66
C LEU A 98 9.26 20.19 -0.23
N TRP A 99 10.43 20.77 -0.50
CA TRP A 99 11.50 20.13 -1.27
C TRP A 99 11.99 18.85 -0.58
N GLU A 100 12.23 18.88 0.74
CA GLU A 100 12.66 17.70 1.50
C GLU A 100 11.63 16.56 1.43
N TRP A 101 10.35 16.88 1.60
CA TRP A 101 9.28 15.88 1.47
C TRP A 101 9.21 15.26 0.07
N ASN A 102 9.38 16.06 -0.98
CA ASN A 102 9.38 15.56 -2.35
C ASN A 102 10.63 14.71 -2.66
N ASN A 103 11.79 15.09 -2.12
CA ASN A 103 13.00 14.29 -2.22
C ASN A 103 12.83 12.94 -1.53
N GLU A 104 12.15 12.95 -0.38
CA GLU A 104 11.84 11.74 0.35
C GLU A 104 10.89 10.81 -0.41
N LEU A 105 9.83 11.33 -1.04
CA LEU A 105 8.95 10.53 -1.89
C LEU A 105 9.73 9.84 -3.04
N LYS A 106 10.67 10.55 -3.68
CA LYS A 106 11.53 9.97 -4.75
C LYS A 106 12.43 8.86 -4.22
N MET A 107 12.93 9.00 -2.99
CA MET A 107 13.72 7.97 -2.33
C MET A 107 12.87 6.72 -2.09
N VAL A 108 11.64 6.88 -1.59
CA VAL A 108 10.71 5.76 -1.41
C VAL A 108 10.38 5.08 -2.73
N ASP A 109 10.14 5.84 -3.80
CA ASP A 109 9.90 5.29 -5.14
C ASP A 109 11.10 4.46 -5.62
N SER A 110 12.32 4.90 -5.31
CA SER A 110 13.54 4.15 -5.64
C SER A 110 13.65 2.84 -4.86
N LEU A 111 13.26 2.83 -3.58
CA LEU A 111 13.20 1.60 -2.78
C LEU A 111 12.09 0.65 -3.25
N LEU A 112 10.94 1.18 -3.66
CA LEU A 112 9.85 0.40 -4.24
C LEU A 112 10.19 -0.15 -5.63
N LYS A 113 11.09 0.47 -6.38
CA LYS A 113 11.63 -0.12 -7.61
C LYS A 113 12.52 -1.33 -7.34
N LEU A 114 13.20 -1.38 -6.19
CA LEU A 114 14.03 -2.52 -5.77
C LEU A 114 13.20 -3.65 -5.16
N ASP A 115 12.21 -3.31 -4.34
CA ASP A 115 11.23 -4.26 -3.79
C ASP A 115 9.84 -3.63 -3.82
N SER A 116 9.10 -3.93 -4.89
CA SER A 116 7.78 -3.37 -5.17
C SER A 116 6.71 -3.75 -4.15
N ARG A 117 6.99 -4.78 -3.33
CA ARG A 117 6.08 -5.30 -2.30
C ARG A 117 6.58 -5.00 -0.88
N ASN A 118 7.58 -4.12 -0.72
CA ASN A 118 8.08 -3.74 0.59
C ASN A 118 6.98 -3.01 1.39
N PHE A 119 6.40 -3.72 2.35
CA PHE A 119 5.33 -3.20 3.21
C PHE A 119 5.73 -1.95 3.98
N HIS A 120 6.98 -1.86 4.45
CA HIS A 120 7.49 -0.70 5.19
C HIS A 120 7.61 0.51 4.30
N ALA A 121 8.11 0.35 3.07
CA ALA A 121 8.21 1.44 2.10
C ALA A 121 6.83 2.00 1.71
N TRP A 122 5.85 1.13 1.45
CA TRP A 122 4.46 1.56 1.20
C TRP A 122 3.83 2.22 2.43
N GLY A 123 4.08 1.68 3.63
CA GLY A 123 3.64 2.28 4.89
C GLY A 123 4.21 3.68 5.09
N TYR A 124 5.51 3.81 4.85
CA TYR A 124 6.22 5.07 4.96
C TYR A 124 5.73 6.08 3.91
N ARG A 125 5.52 5.69 2.64
CA ARG A 125 4.89 6.55 1.61
C ARG A 125 3.57 7.16 2.09
N ARG A 126 2.67 6.34 2.65
CA ARG A 126 1.38 6.82 3.19
C ARG A 126 1.55 7.76 4.37
N GLN A 127 2.55 7.51 5.21
CA GLN A 127 2.89 8.40 6.33
C GLN A 127 3.40 9.75 5.81
N LEU A 128 4.32 9.77 4.83
CA LEU A 128 4.80 11.01 4.20
C LEU A 128 3.63 11.80 3.62
N LEU A 129 2.78 11.15 2.83
CA LEU A 129 1.59 11.76 2.23
C LEU A 129 0.62 12.31 3.31
N THR A 130 0.56 11.69 4.49
CA THR A 130 -0.21 12.21 5.61
C THR A 130 0.44 13.44 6.23
N LEU A 131 1.73 13.38 6.54
CA LEU A 131 2.47 14.44 7.21
C LEU A 131 2.60 15.70 6.34
N MET A 132 2.81 15.54 5.04
CA MET A 132 2.86 16.64 4.07
C MET A 132 1.56 17.46 4.01
N ASN A 133 0.43 16.84 4.37
CA ASN A 133 -0.90 17.44 4.30
C ASN A 133 -1.53 17.63 5.67
N PHE A 134 -0.78 17.35 6.74
CA PHE A 134 -1.27 17.47 8.09
C PHE A 134 -1.59 18.94 8.39
N LYS A 135 -2.84 19.19 8.77
CA LYS A 135 -3.27 20.47 9.32
C LYS A 135 -3.48 20.26 10.81
N GLU A 136 -2.94 21.16 11.63
CA GLU A 136 -3.12 21.14 13.09
C GLU A 136 -4.55 21.59 13.47
N ASP A 137 -5.57 20.88 12.95
CA ASP A 137 -6.94 21.01 13.43
C ASP A 137 -7.13 20.08 14.62
N ARG A 138 -7.45 20.66 15.78
CA ARG A 138 -7.63 19.93 17.04
C ARG A 138 -8.90 19.07 17.07
N ASN A 139 -9.83 19.28 16.15
CA ASN A 139 -11.14 18.61 16.17
C ASN A 139 -11.24 17.42 15.22
N THR A 140 -10.41 17.35 14.17
CA THR A 140 -10.40 16.22 13.22
C THR A 140 -8.99 15.89 12.74
N VAL A 141 -8.55 14.65 13.01
CA VAL A 141 -7.30 14.12 12.44
C VAL A 141 -7.66 13.31 11.20
N SER A 142 -7.47 13.91 10.02
CA SER A 142 -7.58 13.19 8.75
C SER A 142 -6.24 12.52 8.42
N THR A 143 -6.27 11.24 8.04
CA THR A 143 -5.09 10.49 7.61
C THR A 143 -5.23 10.06 6.16
N PHE A 144 -4.16 9.54 5.55
CA PHE A 144 -4.24 8.91 4.24
C PHE A 144 -5.42 7.91 4.14
N PRO A 145 -6.21 7.92 3.05
CA PRO A 145 -6.12 8.83 1.90
C PRO A 145 -6.90 10.15 2.07
N HIS A 146 -7.77 10.26 3.08
CA HIS A 146 -8.72 11.37 3.28
C HIS A 146 -8.07 12.75 3.49
N VAL A 147 -6.79 12.79 3.87
CA VAL A 147 -6.04 14.04 4.06
C VAL A 147 -5.56 14.65 2.73
N LEU A 148 -5.60 13.89 1.64
CA LEU A 148 -5.11 14.31 0.33
C LEU A 148 -6.11 15.20 -0.39
N SER A 149 -5.60 16.24 -1.06
CA SER A 149 -6.40 16.99 -2.02
C SER A 149 -6.76 16.14 -3.24
N ARG A 150 -7.78 16.56 -3.99
CA ARG A 150 -8.17 15.90 -5.25
C ARG A 150 -6.99 15.77 -6.22
N ASP A 151 -6.19 16.82 -6.38
CA ASP A 151 -5.01 16.81 -7.26
C ASP A 151 -3.94 15.81 -6.80
N GLN A 152 -3.76 15.63 -5.49
CA GLN A 152 -2.83 14.65 -4.95
C GLN A 152 -3.35 13.22 -5.12
N LEU A 153 -4.65 13.00 -4.97
CA LEU A 153 -5.29 11.71 -5.26
C LEU A 153 -5.10 11.33 -6.73
N LEU A 154 -5.26 12.27 -7.67
CA LEU A 154 -5.01 12.03 -9.09
C LEU A 154 -3.55 11.66 -9.39
N LYS A 155 -2.58 12.37 -8.77
CA LYS A 155 -1.15 12.04 -8.88
C LYS A 155 -0.85 10.65 -8.30
N GLU A 156 -1.51 10.27 -7.22
CA GLU A 156 -1.34 8.93 -6.63
C GLU A 156 -2.05 7.85 -7.45
N LYS A 157 -3.22 8.13 -8.07
CA LYS A 157 -3.87 7.24 -9.05
C LYS A 157 -2.92 6.93 -10.20
N GLN A 158 -2.24 7.93 -10.75
CA GLN A 158 -1.21 7.75 -11.78
C GLN A 158 0.01 6.97 -11.27
N SER A 159 0.47 7.26 -10.05
CA SER A 159 1.61 6.55 -9.46
C SER A 159 1.31 5.06 -9.25
N THR A 160 0.11 4.72 -8.75
CA THR A 160 -0.30 3.31 -8.59
C THR A 160 -0.41 2.59 -9.93
N LEU A 161 -0.92 3.26 -10.98
CA LEU A 161 -0.94 2.71 -12.33
C LEU A 161 0.48 2.37 -12.80
N HIS A 162 1.43 3.29 -12.65
CA HIS A 162 2.83 3.04 -13.00
C HIS A 162 3.43 1.83 -12.26
N PHE A 163 3.12 1.65 -10.97
CA PHE A 163 3.59 0.49 -10.22
C PHE A 163 2.93 -0.83 -10.66
N ILE A 164 1.67 -0.78 -11.10
CA ILE A 164 0.93 -1.94 -11.62
C ILE A 164 1.47 -2.32 -13.02
N GLU A 165 1.64 -1.36 -13.93
CA GLU A 165 2.16 -1.59 -15.28
C GLU A 165 3.58 -2.20 -15.26
N ASN A 166 4.41 -1.78 -14.30
CA ASN A 166 5.74 -2.37 -14.11
C ASN A 166 5.70 -3.79 -13.53
N ASN A 167 4.67 -4.13 -12.76
CA ASN A 167 4.52 -5.43 -12.10
C ASN A 167 3.06 -5.66 -11.68
N PHE A 168 2.29 -6.37 -12.50
CA PHE A 168 0.88 -6.66 -12.22
C PHE A 168 0.68 -7.47 -10.92
N SER A 169 1.67 -8.26 -10.50
CA SER A 169 1.65 -8.98 -9.22
C SER A 169 1.93 -8.12 -7.99
N ASN A 170 2.00 -6.79 -8.14
CA ASN A 170 2.18 -5.86 -7.04
C ASN A 170 0.87 -5.62 -6.27
N PHE A 171 0.52 -6.55 -5.38
CA PHE A 171 -0.63 -6.40 -4.47
C PHE A 171 -0.65 -5.07 -3.71
N SER A 172 0.52 -4.53 -3.34
CA SER A 172 0.57 -3.28 -2.58
C SER A 172 0.14 -2.09 -3.42
N ALA A 173 0.44 -2.07 -4.72
CA ALA A 173 -0.03 -1.04 -5.63
C ALA A 173 -1.54 -1.14 -5.87
N TRP A 174 -2.08 -2.34 -6.10
CA TRP A 174 -3.52 -2.57 -6.20
C TRP A 174 -4.26 -2.11 -4.93
N HIS A 175 -3.75 -2.47 -3.75
CA HIS A 175 -4.33 -2.06 -2.47
C HIS A 175 -4.25 -0.54 -2.23
N GLN A 176 -3.15 0.09 -2.65
CA GLN A 176 -3.07 1.55 -2.60
C GLN A 176 -4.10 2.17 -3.55
N ARG A 177 -4.27 1.61 -4.75
CA ARG A 177 -5.22 2.07 -5.76
C ARG A 177 -6.67 2.02 -5.25
N THR A 178 -7.09 0.95 -4.57
CA THR A 178 -8.45 0.88 -3.98
C THR A 178 -8.71 2.03 -3.02
N LYS A 179 -7.76 2.34 -2.13
CA LYS A 179 -7.89 3.45 -1.17
C LYS A 179 -8.01 4.80 -1.87
N ILE A 180 -7.19 5.02 -2.91
CA ILE A 180 -7.18 6.29 -3.65
C ILE A 180 -8.48 6.47 -4.43
N LEU A 181 -8.93 5.44 -5.15
CA LEU A 181 -10.16 5.48 -5.93
C LEU A 181 -11.39 5.64 -5.03
N SER A 182 -11.49 4.90 -3.92
CA SER A 182 -12.60 5.06 -2.97
C SER A 182 -12.71 6.50 -2.46
N GLN A 183 -11.59 7.14 -2.14
CA GLN A 183 -11.61 8.54 -1.72
C GLN A 183 -11.94 9.50 -2.88
N LEU A 184 -11.38 9.27 -4.06
CA LEU A 184 -11.62 10.11 -5.24
C LEU A 184 -13.10 10.08 -5.62
N TRP A 185 -13.69 8.90 -5.73
CA TRP A 185 -15.10 8.71 -6.05
C TRP A 185 -16.02 9.27 -4.95
N ALA A 186 -15.65 9.15 -3.68
CA ALA A 186 -16.40 9.79 -2.60
C ALA A 186 -16.43 11.32 -2.73
N LEU A 187 -15.32 11.94 -3.14
CA LEU A 187 -15.24 13.38 -3.40
C LEU A 187 -16.03 13.79 -4.67
N ASP A 188 -16.07 12.93 -5.67
CA ASP A 188 -16.79 13.15 -6.93
C ASP A 188 -18.30 12.83 -6.82
N GLY A 189 -18.78 12.42 -5.63
CA GLY A 189 -20.20 12.15 -5.35
C GLY A 189 -20.67 10.75 -5.71
N GLY A 190 -19.76 9.84 -6.04
CA GLY A 190 -20.02 8.48 -6.48
C GLY A 190 -19.02 8.06 -7.57
N VAL A 191 -19.08 6.79 -7.94
CA VAL A 191 -18.29 6.27 -9.08
C VAL A 191 -19.14 6.33 -10.35
N SER A 192 -18.56 6.83 -11.45
CA SER A 192 -19.20 6.81 -12.76
C SER A 192 -19.04 5.43 -13.44
N ILE A 193 -19.94 5.10 -14.36
CA ILE A 193 -19.82 3.84 -15.11
C ILE A 193 -18.57 3.81 -16.00
N ASP A 194 -18.16 4.97 -16.52
CA ASP A 194 -16.96 5.11 -17.34
C ASP A 194 -15.69 4.85 -16.51
N ASP A 195 -15.60 5.43 -15.30
CA ASP A 195 -14.49 5.15 -14.37
C ASP A 195 -14.41 3.67 -14.00
N LEU A 196 -15.56 3.01 -13.76
CA LEU A 196 -15.58 1.57 -13.49
C LEU A 196 -15.08 0.77 -14.69
N ASN A 197 -15.55 1.11 -15.89
CA ASN A 197 -15.17 0.40 -17.11
C ASN A 197 -13.66 0.52 -17.38
N GLU A 198 -13.06 1.69 -17.17
CA GLU A 198 -11.60 1.87 -17.27
C GLU A 198 -10.84 0.95 -16.31
N GLU A 199 -11.32 0.80 -15.07
CA GLU A 199 -10.69 -0.08 -14.08
C GLU A 199 -10.92 -1.57 -14.36
N PHE A 200 -12.09 -1.94 -14.91
CA PHE A 200 -12.36 -3.29 -15.39
C PHE A 200 -11.44 -3.66 -16.55
N ASP A 201 -11.23 -2.76 -17.51
CA ASP A 201 -10.33 -2.99 -18.64
C ASP A 201 -8.88 -3.16 -18.16
N LEU A 202 -8.43 -2.33 -17.20
CA LEU A 202 -7.11 -2.45 -16.60
C LEU A 202 -6.90 -3.80 -15.91
N VAL A 203 -7.83 -4.22 -15.04
CA VAL A 203 -7.66 -5.49 -14.31
C VAL A 203 -7.82 -6.70 -15.23
N LYS A 204 -8.65 -6.59 -16.28
CA LYS A 204 -8.83 -7.65 -17.28
C LYS A 204 -7.54 -7.90 -18.04
N GLN A 205 -6.84 -6.85 -18.50
CA GLN A 205 -5.53 -7.00 -19.11
C GLN A 205 -4.55 -7.73 -18.19
N ALA A 206 -4.56 -7.40 -16.89
CA ALA A 206 -3.70 -8.04 -15.91
C ALA A 206 -4.08 -9.53 -15.70
N MET A 207 -5.38 -9.85 -15.61
CA MET A 207 -5.92 -11.21 -15.48
C MET A 207 -5.55 -12.11 -16.65
N TYR A 208 -5.62 -11.61 -17.89
CA TYR A 208 -5.23 -12.37 -19.08
C TYR A 208 -3.70 -12.49 -19.23
N THR A 209 -2.94 -11.58 -18.60
CA THR A 209 -1.46 -11.64 -18.62
C THR A 209 -0.91 -12.65 -17.62
N ASP A 210 -1.46 -12.66 -16.39
CA ASP A 210 -1.10 -13.63 -15.36
C ASP A 210 -2.36 -14.06 -14.57
N PRO A 211 -3.08 -15.08 -15.07
CA PRO A 211 -4.29 -15.57 -14.40
C PRO A 211 -4.00 -16.23 -13.05
N SER A 212 -2.74 -16.55 -12.75
CA SER A 212 -2.33 -17.18 -11.49
C SER A 212 -2.16 -16.18 -10.33
N ASP A 213 -2.03 -14.89 -10.65
CA ASP A 213 -1.85 -13.84 -9.66
C ASP A 213 -3.14 -13.54 -8.89
N GLN A 214 -3.14 -13.84 -7.60
CA GLN A 214 -4.27 -13.56 -6.70
C GLN A 214 -4.68 -12.07 -6.68
N SER A 215 -3.73 -11.15 -6.85
CA SER A 215 -3.93 -9.72 -6.61
C SER A 215 -4.98 -9.14 -7.55
N VAL A 216 -4.92 -9.51 -8.82
CA VAL A 216 -5.85 -9.02 -9.86
C VAL A 216 -7.28 -9.50 -9.60
N TRP A 217 -7.47 -10.74 -9.14
CA TRP A 217 -8.79 -11.28 -8.81
C TRP A 217 -9.40 -10.63 -7.58
N LEU A 218 -8.58 -10.30 -6.57
CA LEU A 218 -9.04 -9.56 -5.40
C LEU A 218 -9.46 -8.13 -5.77
N TYR A 219 -8.71 -7.47 -6.66
CA TYR A 219 -9.06 -6.15 -7.17
C TYR A 219 -10.34 -6.19 -8.00
N HIS A 220 -10.48 -7.18 -8.90
CA HIS A 220 -11.70 -7.39 -9.69
C HIS A 220 -12.93 -7.63 -8.79
N LYS A 221 -12.82 -8.45 -7.74
CA LYS A 221 -13.89 -8.62 -6.74
C LYS A 221 -14.23 -7.32 -6.01
N TRP A 222 -13.24 -6.50 -5.69
CA TRP A 222 -13.46 -5.19 -5.10
C TRP A 222 -14.21 -4.24 -6.05
N LEU A 223 -13.89 -4.23 -7.35
CA LEU A 223 -14.60 -3.42 -8.36
C LEU A 223 -16.07 -3.81 -8.48
N ILE A 224 -16.38 -5.11 -8.48
CA ILE A 224 -17.78 -5.60 -8.51
C ILE A 224 -18.59 -5.05 -7.33
N GLN A 225 -17.97 -4.87 -6.16
CA GLN A 225 -18.64 -4.28 -4.97
C GLN A 225 -18.94 -2.77 -5.11
N GLN A 226 -18.35 -2.10 -6.10
CA GLN A 226 -18.58 -0.68 -6.36
C GLN A 226 -19.68 -0.44 -7.41
N VAL A 227 -20.14 -1.50 -8.08
CA VAL A 227 -21.19 -1.43 -9.10
C VAL A 227 -22.53 -1.17 -8.43
N ALA A 228 -23.29 -0.20 -8.95
CA ALA A 228 -24.63 0.09 -8.47
C ALA A 228 -25.59 -1.08 -8.72
N ASP A 229 -26.54 -1.31 -7.81
CA ASP A 229 -27.50 -2.43 -7.86
C ASP A 229 -28.30 -2.48 -9.18
N GLU A 230 -28.57 -1.35 -9.81
CA GLU A 230 -29.27 -1.26 -11.10
C GLU A 230 -28.46 -1.79 -12.29
N ASN A 231 -27.11 -1.78 -12.20
CA ASN A 231 -26.21 -2.22 -13.26
C ASN A 231 -25.54 -3.57 -12.97
N ILE A 232 -25.69 -4.11 -11.75
CA ILE A 232 -24.95 -5.29 -11.30
C ILE A 232 -25.20 -6.54 -12.14
N VAL A 233 -26.43 -6.74 -12.63
CA VAL A 233 -26.79 -7.91 -13.44
C VAL A 233 -26.04 -7.90 -14.76
N ASP A 234 -26.06 -6.77 -15.47
CA ASP A 234 -25.41 -6.61 -16.78
C ASP A 234 -23.88 -6.73 -16.65
N VAL A 235 -23.30 -6.10 -15.61
CA VAL A 235 -21.86 -6.19 -15.35
C VAL A 235 -21.44 -7.62 -14.99
N LEU A 236 -22.20 -8.32 -14.14
CA LEU A 236 -21.88 -9.71 -13.78
C LEU A 236 -21.96 -10.63 -14.99
N GLN A 237 -22.94 -10.46 -15.88
CA GLN A 237 -23.03 -11.24 -17.11
C GLN A 237 -21.82 -11.00 -18.01
N ARG A 238 -21.46 -9.73 -18.25
CA ARG A 238 -20.28 -9.34 -19.03
C ARG A 238 -18.98 -9.91 -18.46
N GLU A 239 -18.76 -9.80 -17.15
CA GLU A 239 -17.54 -10.31 -16.52
C GLU A 239 -17.53 -11.85 -16.44
N LEU A 240 -18.68 -12.51 -16.27
CA LEU A 240 -18.79 -13.97 -16.37
C LEU A 240 -18.40 -14.46 -17.76
N GLU A 241 -18.84 -13.78 -18.83
CA GLU A 241 -18.46 -14.12 -20.21
C GLU A 241 -16.94 -14.04 -20.38
N SER A 242 -16.32 -12.91 -20.00
CA SER A 242 -14.87 -12.72 -20.10
C SER A 242 -14.09 -13.74 -19.27
N ILE A 243 -14.50 -14.04 -18.04
CA ILE A 243 -13.80 -15.02 -17.21
C ILE A 243 -13.97 -16.44 -17.76
N ASN A 244 -15.10 -16.78 -18.37
CA ASN A 244 -15.27 -18.06 -19.05
C ASN A 244 -14.33 -18.19 -20.26
N GLU A 245 -14.19 -17.15 -21.08
CA GLU A 245 -13.21 -17.15 -22.18
C GLU A 245 -11.78 -17.40 -21.67
N LEU A 246 -11.40 -16.74 -20.57
CA LEU A 246 -10.09 -16.98 -19.95
C LEU A 246 -9.98 -18.41 -19.38
N TYR A 247 -11.06 -18.94 -18.81
CA TYR A 247 -11.11 -20.32 -18.30
C TYR A 247 -10.96 -21.37 -19.41
N GLU A 248 -11.55 -21.14 -20.59
CA GLU A 248 -11.39 -22.02 -21.75
C GLU A 248 -9.93 -22.10 -22.21
N LEU A 249 -9.18 -21.00 -22.09
CA LEU A 249 -7.75 -20.95 -22.39
C LEU A 249 -6.90 -21.55 -21.28
N GLU A 250 -7.31 -21.38 -20.02
CA GLU A 250 -6.57 -21.75 -18.81
C GLU A 250 -7.44 -22.61 -17.86
N PRO A 251 -7.76 -23.86 -18.23
CA PRO A 251 -8.73 -24.69 -17.51
C PRO A 251 -8.24 -25.16 -16.12
N GLU A 252 -6.94 -25.06 -15.84
CA GLU A 252 -6.40 -25.34 -14.51
C GLU A 252 -6.38 -24.11 -13.60
N SER A 253 -6.85 -22.95 -14.08
CA SER A 253 -6.90 -21.72 -13.29
C SER A 253 -7.97 -21.80 -12.22
N LYS A 254 -7.54 -22.10 -10.99
CA LYS A 254 -8.41 -22.04 -9.81
C LYS A 254 -9.06 -20.68 -9.59
N TRP A 255 -8.42 -19.60 -10.04
CA TRP A 255 -8.95 -18.25 -9.84
C TRP A 255 -10.10 -17.93 -10.79
N CYS A 256 -10.05 -18.44 -12.02
CA CYS A 256 -11.19 -18.40 -12.94
C CYS A 256 -12.37 -19.13 -12.30
N LEU A 257 -12.17 -20.38 -11.87
CA LEU A 257 -13.21 -21.18 -11.23
C LEU A 257 -13.79 -20.55 -9.96
N GLU A 258 -12.94 -20.05 -9.04
CA GLU A 258 -13.41 -19.37 -7.84
C GLU A 258 -14.25 -18.13 -8.17
N SER A 259 -13.88 -17.40 -9.21
CA SER A 259 -14.58 -16.18 -9.64
C SER A 259 -15.88 -16.51 -10.36
N LEU A 260 -15.89 -17.49 -11.25
CA LEU A 260 -17.10 -18.00 -11.92
C LEU A 260 -18.11 -18.51 -10.88
N ALA A 261 -17.67 -19.30 -9.91
CA ALA A 261 -18.52 -19.76 -8.81
C ALA A 261 -19.09 -18.56 -8.04
N HIS A 262 -18.23 -17.65 -7.59
CA HIS A 262 -18.65 -16.48 -6.81
C HIS A 262 -19.68 -15.62 -7.54
N TYR A 263 -19.45 -15.32 -8.82
CA TYR A 263 -20.33 -14.46 -9.61
C TYR A 263 -21.62 -15.14 -10.06
N ASN A 264 -21.63 -16.47 -10.30
CA ASN A 264 -22.89 -17.19 -10.49
C ASN A 264 -23.77 -17.12 -9.24
N LYS A 265 -23.18 -17.31 -8.05
CA LYS A 265 -23.92 -17.19 -6.78
C LYS A 265 -24.43 -15.77 -6.54
N LEU A 266 -23.63 -14.75 -6.82
CA LEU A 266 -24.05 -13.35 -6.71
C LEU A 266 -25.18 -13.03 -7.71
N LEU A 267 -25.03 -13.42 -8.98
CA LEU A 267 -26.05 -13.22 -10.00
C LEU A 267 -27.37 -13.94 -9.66
N HIS A 268 -27.31 -15.11 -9.01
CA HIS A 268 -28.49 -15.79 -8.49
C HIS A 268 -29.23 -14.95 -7.45
N GLN A 269 -28.52 -14.23 -6.57
CA GLN A 269 -29.18 -13.38 -5.56
C GLN A 269 -30.03 -12.27 -6.21
N HIS A 270 -29.63 -11.78 -7.38
CA HIS A 270 -30.37 -10.75 -8.13
C HIS A 270 -31.44 -11.32 -9.08
N THR A 271 -31.21 -12.50 -9.68
CA THR A 271 -32.09 -13.05 -10.74
C THR A 271 -32.98 -14.21 -10.29
N GLN A 272 -32.66 -14.84 -9.15
CA GLN A 272 -33.31 -16.04 -8.63
C GLN A 272 -33.30 -17.25 -9.60
N ALA A 273 -32.40 -17.26 -10.58
CA ALA A 273 -32.28 -18.37 -11.53
C ALA A 273 -31.54 -19.56 -10.90
N ASN A 274 -32.23 -20.69 -10.72
CA ASN A 274 -31.68 -21.90 -10.08
C ASN A 274 -30.54 -22.55 -10.89
N GLU A 275 -30.48 -22.31 -12.20
CA GLU A 275 -29.40 -22.80 -13.07
C GLU A 275 -28.03 -22.24 -12.64
N LEU A 276 -28.00 -21.01 -12.10
CA LEU A 276 -26.76 -20.40 -11.61
C LEU A 276 -26.23 -21.10 -10.36
N LEU A 277 -27.11 -21.61 -9.49
CA LEU A 277 -26.68 -22.42 -8.34
C LEU A 277 -26.17 -23.80 -8.75
N ARG A 278 -26.67 -24.37 -9.87
CA ARG A 278 -26.10 -25.58 -10.45
C ARG A 278 -24.67 -25.35 -10.93
N ARG A 279 -24.47 -24.32 -11.75
CA ARG A 279 -23.13 -23.91 -12.23
C ARG A 279 -22.18 -23.61 -11.07
N TYR A 280 -22.66 -22.91 -10.04
CA TYR A 280 -21.90 -22.68 -8.82
C TYR A 280 -21.39 -23.99 -8.18
N ASN A 281 -22.27 -24.98 -7.99
CA ASN A 281 -21.89 -26.28 -7.43
C ASN A 281 -20.95 -27.07 -8.36
N GLU A 282 -21.12 -26.98 -9.67
CA GLU A 282 -20.24 -27.59 -10.68
C GLU A 282 -18.81 -27.06 -10.53
N TYR A 283 -18.63 -25.74 -10.52
CA TYR A 283 -17.31 -25.11 -10.34
C TYR A 283 -16.69 -25.42 -8.98
N LEU A 284 -17.47 -25.47 -7.90
CA LEU A 284 -16.97 -25.90 -6.59
C LEU A 284 -16.50 -27.36 -6.59
N THR A 285 -17.18 -28.24 -7.33
CA THR A 285 -16.80 -29.65 -7.45
C THR A 285 -15.47 -29.80 -8.20
N GLU A 286 -15.26 -28.99 -9.22
CA GLU A 286 -13.99 -28.94 -9.96
C GLU A 286 -12.85 -28.38 -9.10
N LEU A 287 -13.11 -27.31 -8.34
CA LEU A 287 -12.15 -26.72 -7.39
C LEU A 287 -11.68 -27.70 -6.31
N ILE A 288 -12.50 -28.66 -5.90
CA ILE A 288 -12.08 -29.73 -4.96
C ILE A 288 -10.92 -30.56 -5.52
N THR A 289 -10.87 -30.71 -6.84
CA THR A 289 -9.82 -31.46 -7.54
C THR A 289 -8.59 -30.57 -7.79
N ILE A 290 -8.81 -29.32 -8.20
CA ILE A 290 -7.73 -28.38 -8.59
C ILE A 290 -7.03 -27.71 -7.39
N ASP A 291 -7.74 -27.39 -6.30
CA ASP A 291 -7.17 -26.80 -5.07
C ASP A 291 -7.50 -27.69 -3.84
N PRO A 292 -6.85 -28.88 -3.74
CA PRO A 292 -7.16 -29.86 -2.70
C PRO A 292 -6.89 -29.34 -1.28
N ASP A 293 -5.98 -28.40 -1.11
CA ASP A 293 -5.67 -27.77 0.18
C ASP A 293 -6.88 -27.03 0.77
N ARG A 294 -7.78 -26.55 -0.10
CA ARG A 294 -9.02 -25.83 0.29
C ARG A 294 -10.27 -26.68 0.11
N LYS A 295 -10.15 -27.98 -0.17
CA LYS A 295 -11.28 -28.91 -0.40
C LYS A 295 -12.43 -28.76 0.59
N ASN A 296 -12.14 -28.72 1.90
CA ASN A 296 -13.20 -28.64 2.92
C ASN A 296 -13.99 -27.33 2.81
N ARG A 297 -13.33 -26.21 2.48
CA ARG A 297 -14.02 -24.93 2.24
C ARG A 297 -15.00 -25.04 1.07
N TYR A 298 -14.64 -25.73 0.00
CA TYR A 298 -15.52 -25.91 -1.16
C TYR A 298 -16.68 -26.84 -0.84
N LEU A 299 -16.43 -27.96 -0.16
CA LEU A 299 -17.48 -28.88 0.30
C LEU A 299 -18.51 -28.18 1.21
N ASP A 300 -18.03 -27.37 2.17
CA ASP A 300 -18.90 -26.60 3.07
C ASP A 300 -19.70 -25.51 2.33
N SER A 301 -19.25 -25.10 1.16
CA SER A 301 -19.88 -24.04 0.35
C SER A 301 -20.96 -24.57 -0.60
N LEU A 302 -21.04 -25.88 -0.85
CA LEU A 302 -22.03 -26.49 -1.74
C LEU A 302 -23.45 -26.21 -1.25
N VAL A 303 -24.35 -25.85 -2.17
CA VAL A 303 -25.76 -25.55 -1.87
C VAL A 303 -26.62 -26.76 -2.23
N LYS A 304 -27.60 -27.08 -1.38
CA LYS A 304 -28.63 -28.07 -1.72
C LYS A 304 -29.64 -27.42 -2.68
N LEU A 305 -29.79 -28.04 -3.86
CA LEU A 305 -30.72 -27.63 -4.91
C LEU A 305 -32.08 -28.32 -4.75
#